data_AF-A0A124E8K5-F1
#
_entry.id   AF-A0A124E8K5-F1
#
_cell.length_a   1.000
_cell.length_b   1.000
_cell.length_c   1.000
_cell.angle_alpha   90.00
_cell.angle_beta   90.00
_cell.angle_gamma   90.00
#
_symmetry.space_group_name_H-M   'P 1'
#
loop_
_entity.id
_entity.type
_entity.pdbx_description
1 polymer ?
#
loop_
_entity_poly.entity_id
_entity_poly.type
_entity_poly.pdbx_seq_one_letter_code
_entity_poly.pdbx_strand_id
1 'polypeptide(L)'
;MVLEPTPPGMWGMMLGTAVAVLAPLFGFLVGGMFGPGTTGDTVDPMFLSLFTGIVIGGVGLLVAIAGGARLWRHFHHRDATDT
;
A
#
# COMPACT_ATOMS: atom_id res chain seq x y z
N MET A 1 -28.11 9.06 14.82
CA MET A 1 -26.73 8.59 15.06
C MET A 1 -25.78 9.59 14.42
N VAL A 2 -24.88 10.19 15.20
CA VAL A 2 -23.83 11.08 14.69
C VAL A 2 -22.58 10.22 14.48
N LEU A 3 -22.00 10.26 13.28
CA LEU A 3 -20.74 9.57 12.98
C LEU A 3 -19.59 10.46 13.47
N GLU A 4 -18.73 9.93 14.34
CA GLU A 4 -17.48 10.59 14.71
C GLU A 4 -16.55 10.64 13.48
N PRO A 5 -15.99 11.80 13.11
CA PRO A 5 -15.04 11.90 12.00
C PRO A 5 -13.82 11.01 12.24
N THR A 6 -13.43 10.22 11.24
CA THR A 6 -12.24 9.38 11.35
C THR A 6 -10.98 10.25 11.45
N PRO A 7 -10.03 9.93 12.35
CA PRO A 7 -8.81 10.71 12.51
C PRO A 7 -8.04 10.93 11.19
N PRO A 8 -7.50 12.13 10.97
CA PRO A 8 -6.76 12.44 9.75
C PRO A 8 -5.50 11.57 9.66
N GLY A 9 -5.40 10.77 8.60
CA GLY A 9 -4.28 9.84 8.39
C GLY A 9 -4.62 8.36 8.59
N MET A 10 -5.71 8.03 9.30
CA MET A 10 -6.15 6.64 9.54
C MET A 10 -6.38 5.89 8.22
N TRP A 11 -7.15 6.47 7.30
CA TRP A 11 -7.46 5.87 6.00
C TRP A 11 -6.23 5.69 5.12
N GLY A 12 -5.32 6.67 5.12
CA GLY A 12 -4.06 6.58 4.39
C GLY A 12 -3.18 5.45 4.94
N MET A 13 -3.10 5.32 6.26
CA MET A 13 -2.37 4.23 6.92
C MET A 13 -2.96 2.86 6.56
N MET A 14 -4.27 2.67 6.74
CA MET A 14 -4.93 1.39 6.50
C MET A 14 -4.92 0.98 5.03
N LEU A 15 -5.39 1.85 4.13
CA LEU A 15 -5.44 1.54 2.69
C LEU A 15 -4.04 1.45 2.09
N GLY A 16 -3.12 2.32 2.50
CA GLY A 16 -1.72 2.24 2.08
C GLY A 16 -1.09 0.91 2.48
N THR A 17 -1.33 0.45 3.71
CA THR A 17 -0.82 -0.85 4.19
C THR A 17 -1.43 -2.01 3.41
N ALA A 18 -2.75 -1.98 3.18
CA ALA A 18 -3.43 -2.99 2.39
C ALA A 18 -2.84 -3.08 0.97
N VAL A 19 -2.65 -1.93 0.29
CA VAL A 19 -2.05 -1.89 -1.05
C VAL A 19 -0.59 -2.35 -1.03
N ALA A 20 0.19 -1.94 -0.02
CA ALA A 20 1.59 -2.32 0.12
C ALA A 20 1.79 -3.84 0.17
N VAL A 21 0.87 -4.56 0.80
CA VAL A 21 0.94 -6.03 0.95
C VAL A 21 0.26 -6.74 -0.20
N LEU A 22 -0.93 -6.29 -0.60
CA LEU A 22 -1.75 -7.01 -1.57
C LEU A 22 -1.26 -6.82 -3.01
N ALA A 23 -0.74 -5.66 -3.38
CA ALA A 23 -0.34 -5.41 -4.77
C ALA A 23 0.81 -6.32 -5.24
N PRO A 24 1.90 -6.56 -4.47
CA PRO A 24 2.94 -7.51 -4.85
C PRO A 24 2.42 -8.94 -4.96
N LEU A 25 1.59 -9.38 -4.00
CA LEU A 25 0.97 -10.71 -4.02
C LEU A 25 0.08 -10.90 -5.25
N PHE A 26 -0.71 -9.89 -5.59
CA PHE A 26 -1.56 -9.91 -6.77
C PHE A 26 -0.73 -9.93 -8.06
N GLY A 27 0.33 -9.13 -8.14
CA GLY A 27 1.29 -9.16 -9.25
C GLY A 27 1.89 -10.55 -9.45
N PHE A 28 2.32 -11.21 -8.37
CA PHE A 28 2.81 -12.58 -8.41
C PHE A 28 1.76 -13.58 -8.91
N LEU A 29 0.54 -13.53 -8.36
CA LEU A 29 -0.57 -14.40 -8.75
C LEU A 29 -0.92 -14.25 -10.23
N VAL A 30 -1.05 -13.01 -10.71
CA VAL A 30 -1.34 -12.70 -12.11
C VAL A 30 -0.21 -13.21 -13.00
N GLY A 31 1.06 -12.99 -12.63
CA GLY A 31 2.21 -13.55 -13.34
C GLY A 31 2.17 -15.06 -13.45
N GLY A 32 1.84 -15.74 -12.35
CA GLY A 32 1.69 -17.19 -12.31
C GLY A 32 0.57 -17.72 -13.21
N MET A 33 -0.52 -16.97 -13.38
CA MET A 33 -1.62 -17.32 -14.29
C MET A 33 -1.21 -17.28 -15.77
N PHE A 34 -0.26 -16.41 -16.15
CA PHE A 34 0.25 -16.33 -17.51
C PHE A 34 1.24 -17.45 -17.84
N GLY A 35 1.81 -18.11 -16.82
CA GLY A 35 2.77 -19.19 -16.99
C GLY A 35 4.17 -18.72 -17.41
N PRO A 36 5.13 -19.66 -17.53
CA PRO A 36 6.50 -19.33 -17.92
C PRO A 36 6.53 -18.76 -19.34
N GLY A 37 7.26 -17.66 -19.51
CA GLY A 37 7.44 -16.99 -20.81
C GLY A 37 7.87 -17.96 -21.92
N THR A 38 7.48 -17.65 -23.15
CA THR A 38 7.78 -18.50 -24.31
C THR A 38 9.20 -18.24 -24.84
N THR A 39 9.76 -19.21 -25.57
CA THR A 39 11.09 -19.06 -26.19
C THR A 39 11.06 -17.91 -27.21
N GLY A 40 11.58 -16.74 -26.80
CA GLY A 40 11.53 -15.49 -27.58
C GLY A 40 11.18 -14.26 -26.75
N ASP A 41 10.58 -14.44 -25.57
CA ASP A 41 10.28 -13.34 -24.66
C ASP A 41 11.57 -12.73 -24.09
N THR A 42 11.75 -11.42 -24.29
CA THR A 42 12.89 -10.68 -23.73
C THR A 42 12.74 -10.47 -22.22
N VAL A 43 11.51 -10.51 -21.70
CA VAL A 43 11.19 -10.32 -20.28
C VAL A 43 10.09 -11.30 -19.87
N ASP A 44 10.30 -12.02 -18.78
CA ASP A 44 9.34 -12.99 -18.24
C ASP A 44 8.04 -12.28 -17.77
N PRO A 45 6.84 -12.74 -18.18
CA PRO A 45 5.57 -12.25 -17.67
C PRO A 45 5.46 -12.23 -16.14
N MET A 46 6.08 -13.20 -15.45
CA MET A 46 6.14 -13.24 -13.98
C MET A 46 6.93 -12.05 -13.42
N PHE A 47 8.05 -11.70 -14.07
CA PHE A 47 8.85 -10.55 -13.66
C PHE A 47 8.08 -9.24 -13.84
N LEU A 48 7.45 -9.03 -14.99
CA LEU A 48 6.72 -7.78 -15.30
C LEU A 48 5.55 -7.55 -14.34
N SER A 49 4.76 -8.58 -14.10
CA SER A 49 3.59 -8.52 -13.21
C SER A 49 3.98 -8.32 -11.75
N LEU A 50 4.99 -9.06 -11.26
CA LEU A 50 5.52 -8.88 -9.90
C LEU A 50 6.15 -7.50 -9.72
N PHE A 51 6.97 -7.05 -10.67
CA PHE A 51 7.60 -5.73 -10.64
C PHE A 51 6.55 -4.62 -10.56
N THR A 52 5.51 -4.71 -11.39
CA THR A 52 4.38 -3.77 -11.35
C THR A 52 3.69 -3.79 -9.98
N GLY A 53 3.43 -4.97 -9.42
CA GLY A 53 2.86 -5.13 -8.08
C GLY A 53 3.73 -4.52 -6.98
N ILE A 54 5.06 -4.68 -7.06
CA ILE A 54 6.03 -4.08 -6.13
C ILE A 54 6.04 -2.56 -6.23
N VAL A 55 6.02 -2.00 -7.45
CA VAL A 55 5.97 -0.54 -7.65
C VAL A 55 4.71 0.05 -7.04
N ILE A 56 3.55 -0.56 -7.32
CA ILE A 56 2.26 -0.15 -6.72
C ILE A 56 2.29 -0.32 -5.19
N GLY A 57 2.83 -1.44 -4.71
CA GLY A 57 3.00 -1.70 -3.28
C GLY A 57 3.90 -0.67 -2.59
N GLY A 58 4.98 -0.25 -3.25
CA GLY A 58 5.87 0.80 -2.77
C GLY A 58 5.16 2.16 -2.63
N VAL A 59 4.29 2.52 -3.60
CA VAL A 59 3.44 3.70 -3.47
C VAL A 59 2.48 3.55 -2.29
N GLY A 60 1.86 2.37 -2.13
CA GLY A 60 1.03 2.05 -0.97
C GLY A 60 1.78 2.25 0.36
N LEU A 61 3.03 1.82 0.43
CA LEU A 61 3.88 1.99 1.62
C LEU A 61 4.15 3.46 1.93
N LEU A 62 4.45 4.28 0.91
CA LEU A 62 4.63 5.72 1.09
C LEU A 62 3.36 6.39 1.62
N VAL A 63 2.20 6.00 1.10
CA VAL A 63 0.89 6.46 1.59
C VAL A 63 0.64 6.00 3.02
N ALA A 64 1.02 4.76 3.36
CA ALA A 64 0.86 4.22 4.71
C ALA A 64 1.69 5.01 5.74
N ILE A 65 2.96 5.30 5.39
CA ILE A 65 3.86 6.09 6.22
C ILE A 65 3.35 7.53 6.37
N ALA A 66 2.93 8.17 5.28
CA ALA A 66 2.39 9.53 5.33
C ALA A 66 1.09 9.60 6.17
N GLY A 67 0.22 8.59 6.03
CA GLY A 67 -0.99 8.44 6.84
C GLY A 67 -0.68 8.25 8.32
N GLY A 68 0.24 7.34 8.64
CA GLY A 68 0.71 7.10 10.01
C GLY A 68 1.37 8.33 10.63
N ALA A 69 2.20 9.05 9.88
CA ALA A 69 2.83 10.30 10.33
C ALA A 69 1.79 11.40 10.62
N ARG A 70 0.77 11.53 9.77
CA ARG A 70 -0.33 12.48 9.99
C ARG A 70 -1.18 12.11 11.21
N LEU A 71 -1.41 10.81 11.40
CA LEU A 71 -2.15 10.28 12.54
C LEU A 71 -1.39 10.50 13.86
N TRP A 72 -0.09 10.21 13.87
CA TRP A 72 0.78 10.42 15.04
C TRP A 72 0.84 11.91 15.43
N ARG A 73 1.01 12.81 14.46
CA ARG A 73 0.96 14.26 14.71
C ARG A 73 -0.39 14.72 15.28
N HIS A 74 -1.50 14.12 14.83
CA HIS A 74 -2.82 14.47 15.34
C HIS A 74 -2.98 14.11 16.82
N PHE A 75 -2.52 12.92 17.25
CA PHE A 75 -2.59 12.52 18.66
C PHE A 75 -1.63 13.34 19.53
N HIS A 76 -0.40 13.55 19.07
CA HIS A 76 0.61 14.28 19.84
C HIS A 76 0.25 15.75 20.10
N HIS A 77 -0.50 16.39 19.20
CA HIS A 77 -1.01 17.75 19.43
C HIS A 77 -2.13 17.82 20.46
N ARG A 78 -2.91 16.75 20.68
CA ARG A 78 -3.97 16.72 21.68
C ARG A 78 -3.40 16.54 23.09
N ASP A 79 -2.39 15.68 23.21
CA ASP A 79 -1.69 15.45 24.48
C ASP A 79 -1.03 16.74 25.03
N ALA A 80 -0.57 17.64 24.14
CA ALA A 80 0.07 18.91 24.51
C ALA A 80 -0.91 20.02 24.94
N THR A 81 -2.22 19.87 24.67
CA THR A 81 -3.25 20.87 25.02
C THR A 81 -4.04 20.50 26.27
N ASP A 82 -3.94 19.25 26.74
CA ASP A 82 -4.65 18.73 27.93
C ASP A 82 -3.81 18.85 29.24
N THR A 83 -2.69 19.58 29.22
CA THR A 83 -1.86 19.93 30.39
C THR A 83 -1.91 21.41 30.69
#